data_AF-A0A9W3PT62-F1
#
_entry.id   AF-A0A9W3PT62-F1
#
_cell.length_a   1.000
_cell.length_b   1.000
_cell.length_c   1.000
_cell.angle_alpha   90.00
_cell.angle_beta   90.00
_cell.angle_gamma   90.00
#
_symmetry.space_group_name_H-M   'P 1'
#
loop_
_entity.id
_entity.type
_entity.pdbx_description
1 polymer ?
#
loop_
_entity_poly.entity_id
_entity_poly.type
_entity_poly.pdbx_seq_one_letter_code
_entity_poly.pdbx_strand_id
1 'polypeptide(L)'
;MDKYSIGEISKETNVTTRTLRYYEEIGLLKPSYVADSGYRYYSKDDVITLQQITTFKKLGFKLSEIKEVLKEEKGISEEERWKSAIQNEIQTIQGEVKRLQDLEKLLYTTFHSIELTGELRTEDLMLFIKSVQGIDQRKKFWKRYFNEEEQQIIQGLPTFEESDKRTQEWLQVLREIRERINEPVDSPEVQQLAEKVVGFSMHVFQEDEQLINKYWELIRPEEGEIAKVYGLDSETMKYIDEMVEYYLKKEEDK
;
A
#
# COMPACT_ATOMS: atom_id res chain seq x y z
N MET A 1 -40.35 34.92 -5.86
CA MET A 1 -39.17 34.20 -5.35
C MET A 1 -39.69 33.06 -4.53
N ASP A 2 -39.45 31.83 -4.96
CA ASP A 2 -39.90 30.65 -4.24
C ASP A 2 -39.23 30.60 -2.87
N LYS A 3 -40.05 30.48 -1.82
CA LYS A 3 -39.60 30.42 -0.42
C LYS A 3 -39.94 29.05 0.12
N TYR A 4 -38.92 28.29 0.50
CA TYR A 4 -39.07 26.96 1.09
C TYR A 4 -39.09 27.08 2.60
N SER A 5 -40.15 26.63 3.25
CA SER A 5 -40.11 26.38 4.69
C SER A 5 -39.05 25.32 5.02
N ILE A 6 -38.60 25.28 6.28
CA ILE A 6 -37.63 24.26 6.74
C ILE A 6 -38.09 22.82 6.45
N GLY A 7 -39.41 22.57 6.43
CA GLY A 7 -39.97 21.26 6.11
C GLY A 7 -39.93 20.93 4.62
N GLU A 8 -40.12 21.93 3.75
CA GLU A 8 -40.07 21.77 2.30
C GLU A 8 -38.64 21.52 1.81
N ILE A 9 -37.68 22.37 2.22
CA ILE A 9 -36.26 22.16 1.88
C ILE A 9 -35.72 20.85 2.43
N SER A 10 -36.19 20.42 3.60
CA SER A 10 -35.82 19.12 4.19
C SER A 10 -36.26 17.95 3.31
N LYS A 11 -37.49 18.00 2.76
CA LYS A 11 -38.00 16.98 1.84
C LYS A 11 -37.28 17.00 0.50
N GLU A 12 -37.01 18.19 -0.04
CA GLU A 12 -36.38 18.36 -1.35
C GLU A 12 -34.91 17.92 -1.38
N THR A 13 -34.17 18.19 -0.29
CA THR A 13 -32.73 17.88 -0.21
C THR A 13 -32.41 16.60 0.55
N ASN A 14 -33.44 15.93 1.11
CA ASN A 14 -33.30 14.78 1.99
C ASN A 14 -32.40 15.04 3.22
N VAL A 15 -32.27 16.30 3.63
CA VAL A 15 -31.55 16.73 4.84
C VAL A 15 -32.57 16.91 5.95
N THR A 16 -32.34 16.29 7.11
CA THR A 16 -33.28 16.41 8.22
C THR A 16 -33.39 17.85 8.72
N THR A 17 -34.58 18.25 9.21
CA THR A 17 -34.77 19.56 9.85
C THR A 17 -33.83 19.79 11.04
N ARG A 18 -33.44 18.71 11.75
CA ARG A 18 -32.42 18.75 12.80
C ARG A 18 -31.06 19.15 12.25
N THR A 19 -30.64 18.57 11.13
CA THR A 19 -29.38 18.90 10.45
C THR A 19 -29.38 20.34 9.94
N LEU A 20 -30.50 20.83 9.40
CA LEU A 20 -30.63 22.22 8.97
C LEU A 20 -30.45 23.21 10.12
N ARG A 21 -31.08 22.95 11.28
CA ARG A 21 -30.90 23.76 12.49
C ARG A 21 -29.45 23.74 12.98
N TYR A 22 -28.80 22.58 12.91
CA TYR A 22 -27.39 22.46 13.26
C TYR A 22 -26.50 23.27 12.29
N TYR A 23 -26.78 23.24 10.98
CA TYR A 23 -26.04 24.06 10.01
C TYR A 23 -26.23 25.56 10.24
N GLU A 24 -27.42 25.98 10.67
CA GLU A 24 -27.68 27.36 11.10
C GLU A 24 -26.89 27.72 12.37
N GLU A 25 -26.88 26.83 13.37
CA GLU A 25 -26.18 27.01 14.65
C GLU A 25 -24.67 27.19 14.45
N ILE A 26 -24.05 26.37 13.61
CA ILE A 26 -22.62 26.50 13.29
C ILE A 26 -22.35 27.60 12.25
N GLY A 27 -23.39 28.28 11.76
CA GLY A 27 -23.29 29.36 10.78
C GLY A 27 -22.83 28.93 9.39
N LEU A 28 -23.10 27.68 9.00
CA LEU A 28 -22.79 27.11 7.69
C LEU A 28 -23.88 27.42 6.66
N LEU A 29 -25.15 27.39 7.06
CA LEU A 29 -26.29 27.74 6.20
C LEU A 29 -27.32 28.49 7.04
N LYS A 30 -27.66 29.72 6.65
CA LYS A 30 -28.68 30.52 7.33
C LYS A 30 -29.91 30.65 6.43
N PRO A 31 -31.13 30.72 6.99
CA PRO A 31 -32.31 30.99 6.19
C PRO A 31 -32.22 32.39 5.57
N SER A 32 -32.57 32.51 4.30
CA SER A 32 -32.70 33.80 3.61
C SER A 32 -33.69 34.76 4.29
N TYR A 33 -34.71 34.24 4.98
CA TYR A 33 -35.69 35.06 5.70
C TYR A 33 -36.21 34.38 6.97
N VAL A 34 -36.31 35.15 8.05
CA VAL A 34 -37.00 34.76 9.28
C VAL A 34 -38.19 35.69 9.46
N ALA A 35 -39.39 35.13 9.48
CA ALA A 35 -40.62 35.87 9.71
C ALA A 35 -40.76 36.31 11.17
N ASP A 36 -41.59 37.32 11.43
CA ASP A 36 -41.87 37.82 12.79
C ASP A 36 -42.43 36.73 13.72
N SER A 37 -43.10 35.72 13.15
CA SER A 37 -43.59 34.54 13.86
C SER A 37 -42.50 33.51 14.21
N GLY A 38 -41.24 33.76 13.83
CA GLY A 38 -40.11 32.86 14.01
C GLY A 38 -39.98 31.75 12.96
N TYR A 39 -40.85 31.74 11.94
CA TYR A 39 -40.78 30.79 10.83
C TYR A 39 -39.61 31.12 9.90
N ARG A 40 -38.88 30.08 9.50
CA ARG A 40 -37.69 30.16 8.63
C ARG A 40 -38.05 29.83 7.20
N TYR A 41 -37.55 30.64 6.28
CA TYR A 41 -37.73 30.48 4.85
C TYR A 41 -36.38 30.53 4.14
N TYR A 42 -36.18 29.58 3.24
CA TYR A 42 -34.98 29.40 2.43
C TYR A 42 -35.28 29.78 0.98
N SER A 43 -34.32 30.41 0.32
CA SER A 43 -34.39 30.73 -1.10
C SER A 43 -33.98 29.54 -1.96
N LYS A 44 -34.12 29.65 -3.28
CA LYS A 44 -33.57 28.68 -4.23
C LYS A 44 -32.03 28.61 -4.14
N ASP A 45 -31.36 29.72 -3.86
CA ASP A 45 -29.90 29.75 -3.71
C ASP A 45 -29.48 28.98 -2.45
N ASP A 46 -30.25 29.08 -1.35
CA ASP A 46 -30.01 28.28 -0.14
C ASP A 46 -30.12 26.78 -0.42
N VAL A 47 -31.05 26.36 -1.30
CA VAL A 47 -31.18 24.95 -1.73
C VAL A 47 -29.93 24.51 -2.49
N ILE A 48 -29.41 25.35 -3.39
CA ILE A 48 -28.19 25.08 -4.15
C ILE A 48 -26.99 24.96 -3.18
N THR A 49 -26.83 25.90 -2.25
CA THR A 49 -25.77 25.84 -1.23
C THR A 49 -25.89 24.59 -0.37
N LEU A 50 -27.11 24.19 0.01
CA LEU A 50 -27.32 22.95 0.77
C LEU A 50 -26.94 21.70 -0.04
N GLN A 51 -27.25 21.67 -1.34
CA GLN A 51 -26.81 20.59 -2.23
C GLN A 51 -25.28 20.55 -2.35
N GLN A 52 -24.60 21.69 -2.42
CA GLN A 52 -23.13 21.74 -2.38
C GLN A 52 -22.60 21.16 -1.06
N ILE A 53 -23.10 21.63 0.09
CA ILE A 53 -22.70 21.15 1.42
C ILE A 53 -22.85 19.63 1.51
N THR A 54 -24.01 19.09 1.13
CA THR A 54 -24.27 17.64 1.20
C THR A 54 -23.37 16.84 0.26
N THR A 55 -23.06 17.37 -0.93
CA THR A 55 -22.15 16.73 -1.88
C THR A 55 -20.75 16.65 -1.33
N PHE A 56 -20.18 17.76 -0.84
CA PHE A 56 -18.83 17.76 -0.27
C PHE A 56 -18.73 16.95 1.02
N LYS A 57 -19.79 16.91 1.84
CA LYS A 57 -19.86 15.99 2.98
C LYS A 57 -19.75 14.53 2.58
N LYS A 58 -20.33 14.12 1.44
CA LYS A 58 -20.18 12.74 0.92
C LYS A 58 -18.78 12.47 0.37
N LEU A 59 -18.08 13.52 -0.09
CA LEU A 59 -16.69 13.42 -0.57
C LEU A 59 -15.64 13.38 0.54
N GLY A 60 -16.02 13.41 1.81
CA GLY A 60 -15.10 13.28 2.95
C GLY A 60 -14.85 14.58 3.71
N PHE A 61 -15.24 15.74 3.16
CA PHE A 61 -14.99 17.03 3.79
C PHE A 61 -15.67 17.16 5.16
N LYS A 62 -15.01 17.89 6.06
CA LYS A 62 -15.58 18.35 7.33
C LYS A 62 -16.44 19.59 7.09
N LEU A 63 -17.45 19.78 7.95
CA LEU A 63 -18.32 20.96 7.85
C LEU A 63 -17.55 22.27 8.03
N SER A 64 -16.48 22.27 8.81
CA SER A 64 -15.58 23.41 8.98
C SER A 64 -14.86 23.79 7.68
N GLU A 65 -14.39 22.81 6.90
CA GLU A 65 -13.69 23.05 5.63
C GLU A 65 -14.65 23.63 4.60
N ILE A 66 -15.84 23.04 4.48
CA ILE A 66 -16.92 23.55 3.61
C ILE A 66 -17.27 24.99 3.99
N LYS A 67 -17.38 25.28 5.29
CA LYS A 67 -17.68 26.64 5.78
C LYS A 67 -16.61 27.64 5.38
N GLU A 68 -15.33 27.30 5.48
CA GLU A 68 -14.25 28.20 5.09
C GLU A 68 -14.24 28.44 3.58
N VAL A 69 -14.58 27.45 2.76
CA VAL A 69 -14.66 27.63 1.29
C VAL A 69 -15.85 28.51 0.87
N LEU A 70 -17.00 28.33 1.52
CA LEU A 70 -18.20 29.14 1.26
C LEU A 70 -18.05 30.59 1.75
N LYS A 71 -17.10 30.86 2.65
CA LYS A 71 -16.83 32.21 3.14
C LYS A 71 -16.16 33.03 2.03
N GLU A 72 -16.74 34.18 1.72
CA GLU A 72 -16.15 35.11 0.75
C GLU A 72 -14.79 35.61 1.25
N GLU A 73 -13.79 35.49 0.37
CA GLU A 73 -12.45 36.00 0.59
C GLU A 73 -12.11 37.02 -0.50
N LYS A 74 -11.57 38.18 -0.10
CA LYS A 74 -11.26 39.25 -1.05
C LYS A 74 -10.13 38.83 -1.98
N GLY A 75 -10.36 38.95 -3.28
CA GLY A 75 -9.35 38.69 -4.31
C GLY A 75 -9.19 37.22 -4.69
N ILE A 76 -10.04 36.32 -4.17
CA ILE A 76 -10.08 34.91 -4.56
C ILE A 76 -11.51 34.57 -4.97
N SER A 77 -11.70 34.02 -6.16
CA SER A 77 -13.01 33.58 -6.63
C SER A 77 -13.50 32.34 -5.86
N GLU A 78 -14.81 32.10 -5.84
CA GLU A 78 -15.36 30.87 -5.24
C GLU A 78 -14.81 29.61 -5.94
N GLU A 79 -14.65 29.68 -7.27
CA GLU A 79 -14.06 28.60 -8.07
C GLU A 79 -12.65 28.25 -7.59
N GLU A 80 -11.79 29.26 -7.36
CA GLU A 80 -10.42 29.04 -6.88
C GLU A 80 -10.39 28.44 -5.47
N ARG A 81 -11.28 28.88 -4.57
CA ARG A 81 -11.38 28.30 -3.22
C ARG A 81 -11.79 26.83 -3.28
N TRP A 82 -12.79 26.48 -4.10
CA TRP A 82 -13.20 25.08 -4.29
C TRP A 82 -12.11 24.22 -4.92
N LYS A 83 -11.42 24.71 -5.95
CA LYS A 83 -10.31 23.98 -6.59
C LYS A 83 -9.20 23.68 -5.58
N SER A 84 -8.80 24.68 -4.79
CA SER A 84 -7.78 24.53 -3.75
C SER A 84 -8.21 23.50 -2.70
N ALA A 85 -9.44 23.59 -2.19
CA ALA A 85 -9.96 22.66 -1.20
C ALA A 85 -10.03 21.21 -1.72
N ILE A 86 -10.49 21.01 -2.95
CA ILE A 86 -10.53 19.69 -3.61
C ILE A 86 -9.12 19.13 -3.81
N GLN A 87 -8.17 19.95 -4.27
CA GLN A 87 -6.79 19.52 -4.46
C GLN A 87 -6.14 19.10 -3.13
N ASN A 88 -6.37 19.84 -2.05
CA ASN A 88 -5.87 19.50 -0.72
C ASN A 88 -6.49 18.18 -0.20
N GLU A 89 -7.79 17.97 -0.43
CA GLU A 89 -8.45 16.71 -0.04
C GLU A 89 -7.92 15.52 -0.85
N ILE A 90 -7.72 15.68 -2.17
CA ILE A 90 -7.09 14.67 -3.02
C ILE A 90 -5.71 14.29 -2.48
N GLN A 91 -4.88 15.27 -2.12
CA GLN A 91 -3.55 15.03 -1.56
C GLN A 91 -3.63 14.30 -0.21
N THR A 92 -4.58 14.68 0.64
CA THR A 92 -4.82 14.03 1.94
C THR A 92 -5.20 12.56 1.76
N ILE A 93 -6.15 12.27 0.86
CA ILE A 93 -6.57 10.91 0.54
C ILE A 93 -5.42 10.10 -0.06
N GLN A 94 -4.64 10.68 -0.98
CA GLN A 94 -3.47 10.00 -1.55
C GLN A 94 -2.42 9.65 -0.49
N GLY A 95 -2.19 10.54 0.49
CA GLY A 95 -1.32 10.26 1.63
C GLY A 95 -1.85 9.11 2.48
N GLU A 96 -3.15 9.07 2.75
CA GLU A 96 -3.77 8.00 3.52
C GLU A 96 -3.76 6.66 2.78
N VAL A 97 -4.03 6.65 1.47
CA VAL A 97 -3.91 5.45 0.62
C VAL A 97 -2.49 4.91 0.70
N LYS A 98 -1.48 5.76 0.54
CA LYS A 98 -0.08 5.33 0.65
C LYS A 98 0.22 4.75 2.03
N ARG A 99 -0.24 5.39 3.10
CA ARG A 99 -0.06 4.91 4.48
C ARG A 99 -0.72 3.54 4.70
N LEU A 100 -1.93 3.34 4.17
CA LEU A 100 -2.65 2.08 4.28
C LEU A 100 -1.98 0.97 3.46
N GLN A 101 -1.46 1.28 2.27
CA GLN A 101 -0.66 0.34 1.47
C GLN A 101 0.64 -0.06 2.20
N ASP A 102 1.34 0.90 2.81
CA ASP A 102 2.55 0.61 3.59
C ASP A 102 2.24 -0.29 4.80
N LEU A 103 1.08 -0.08 5.46
CA LEU A 103 0.60 -0.95 6.54
C LEU A 103 0.19 -2.34 6.07
N GLU A 104 -0.44 -2.45 4.90
CA GLU A 104 -0.80 -3.74 4.31
C GLU A 104 0.45 -4.59 4.03
N LYS A 105 1.48 -3.97 3.42
CA LYS A 105 2.78 -4.62 3.18
C LYS A 105 3.45 -5.11 4.47
N LEU A 106 3.31 -4.34 5.55
CA LEU A 106 3.78 -4.73 6.88
C LEU A 106 3.06 -5.98 7.38
N LEU A 107 1.73 -6.02 7.27
CA LEU A 107 0.94 -7.16 7.71
C LEU A 107 1.32 -8.42 6.94
N TYR A 108 1.49 -8.34 5.61
CA TYR A 108 1.97 -9.46 4.81
C TYR A 108 3.37 -9.91 5.20
N THR A 109 4.31 -8.97 5.39
CA THR A 109 5.68 -9.32 5.78
C THR A 109 5.70 -10.05 7.12
N THR A 110 4.93 -9.56 8.09
CA THR A 110 4.81 -10.17 9.43
C THR A 110 4.13 -11.53 9.37
N PHE A 111 3.12 -11.67 8.51
CA PHE A 111 2.41 -12.93 8.33
C PHE A 111 3.33 -14.00 7.73
N HIS A 112 4.00 -13.68 6.62
CA HIS A 112 4.91 -14.61 5.95
C HIS A 112 6.16 -14.92 6.77
N SER A 113 6.65 -13.98 7.61
CA SER A 113 7.76 -14.27 8.52
C SER A 113 7.38 -15.36 9.52
N ILE A 114 6.18 -15.27 10.10
CA ILE A 114 5.65 -16.29 11.03
C ILE A 114 5.46 -17.62 10.31
N GLU A 115 4.99 -17.63 9.06
CA GLU A 115 4.85 -18.87 8.28
C GLU A 115 6.20 -19.57 8.02
N LEU A 116 7.27 -18.79 7.88
CA LEU A 116 8.61 -19.31 7.60
C LEU A 116 9.35 -19.78 8.86
N THR A 117 9.23 -19.06 9.97
CA THR A 117 9.98 -19.34 11.22
C THR A 117 9.17 -20.16 12.22
N GLY A 118 7.84 -20.16 12.09
CA GLY A 118 6.92 -20.71 13.08
C GLY A 118 6.69 -19.81 14.31
N GLU A 119 7.36 -18.65 14.40
CA GLU A 119 7.28 -17.74 15.55
C GLU A 119 7.44 -16.26 15.16
N LEU A 120 6.89 -15.35 15.96
CA LEU A 120 7.06 -13.92 15.77
C LEU A 120 8.32 -13.42 16.49
N ARG A 121 9.39 -13.07 15.76
CA ARG A 121 10.66 -12.61 16.35
C ARG A 121 10.80 -11.09 16.27
N THR A 122 11.55 -10.52 17.22
CA THR A 122 11.83 -9.07 17.25
C THR A 122 12.60 -8.59 16.01
N GLU A 123 13.43 -9.46 15.43
CA GLU A 123 14.17 -9.20 14.19
C GLU A 123 13.22 -9.00 13.00
N ASP A 124 12.12 -9.76 12.95
CA ASP A 124 11.09 -9.64 11.92
C ASP A 124 10.40 -8.25 12.01
N LEU A 125 10.21 -7.74 13.24
CA LEU A 125 9.74 -6.39 13.51
C LEU A 125 10.81 -5.29 13.25
N MET A 126 12.10 -5.62 13.21
CA MET A 126 13.16 -4.65 12.87
C MET A 126 13.36 -4.50 11.36
N LEU A 127 13.18 -5.57 10.59
CA LEU A 127 13.07 -5.50 9.12
C LEU A 127 11.93 -4.54 8.69
N PHE A 128 10.86 -4.46 9.48
CA PHE A 128 9.77 -3.48 9.33
C PHE A 128 10.22 -2.02 9.40
N ILE A 129 11.04 -1.63 10.38
CA ILE A 129 11.50 -0.24 10.51
C ILE A 129 12.36 0.13 9.30
N LYS A 130 13.20 -0.81 8.84
CA LYS A 130 14.06 -0.61 7.67
C LYS A 130 13.29 -0.60 6.35
N SER A 131 12.22 -1.38 6.19
CA SER A 131 11.41 -1.38 4.97
C SER A 131 10.62 -0.08 4.83
N VAL A 132 9.95 0.38 5.89
CA VAL A 132 9.18 1.65 5.88
C VAL A 132 10.07 2.88 5.65
N GLN A 133 11.29 2.89 6.21
CA GLN A 133 12.25 3.99 6.00
C GLN A 133 13.08 3.85 4.71
N GLY A 134 12.95 2.72 4.00
CA GLY A 134 13.94 2.27 3.03
C GLY A 134 13.42 1.88 1.64
N ILE A 135 12.11 1.93 1.34
CA ILE A 135 11.61 1.66 -0.03
C ILE A 135 12.33 2.53 -1.07
N ASP A 136 12.55 3.81 -0.76
CA ASP A 136 13.29 4.73 -1.63
C ASP A 136 14.78 4.40 -1.72
N GLN A 137 15.39 3.91 -0.64
CA GLN A 137 16.78 3.45 -0.66
C GLN A 137 16.94 2.15 -1.45
N ARG A 138 16.00 1.21 -1.32
CA ARG A 138 15.95 -0.04 -2.10
C ARG A 138 15.77 0.27 -3.58
N LYS A 139 14.82 1.13 -3.95
CA LYS A 139 14.66 1.60 -5.35
C LYS A 139 15.92 2.28 -5.89
N LYS A 140 16.59 3.13 -5.11
CA LYS A 140 17.87 3.76 -5.50
C LYS A 140 19.00 2.74 -5.61
N PHE A 141 19.05 1.75 -4.73
CA PHE A 141 19.99 0.64 -4.76
C PHE A 141 19.84 -0.14 -6.05
N TRP A 142 18.65 -0.64 -6.37
CA TRP A 142 18.39 -1.39 -7.60
C TRP A 142 18.73 -0.59 -8.86
N LYS A 143 18.35 0.70 -8.92
CA LYS A 143 18.70 1.60 -10.05
C LYS A 143 20.19 1.78 -10.30
N ARG A 144 21.04 1.54 -9.29
CA ARG A 144 22.49 1.65 -9.43
C ARG A 144 23.10 0.43 -10.11
N TYR A 145 22.49 -0.74 -9.93
CA TYR A 145 23.05 -2.02 -10.38
C TYR A 145 22.32 -2.60 -11.60
N PHE A 146 21.07 -2.23 -11.84
CA PHE A 146 20.23 -2.82 -12.87
C PHE A 146 19.73 -1.80 -13.90
N ASN A 147 19.70 -2.19 -15.17
CA ASN A 147 19.10 -1.41 -16.25
C ASN A 147 17.56 -1.43 -16.17
N GLU A 148 16.87 -0.71 -17.06
CA GLU A 148 15.40 -0.60 -17.00
C GLU A 148 14.66 -1.93 -17.22
N GLU A 149 15.17 -2.80 -18.10
CA GLU A 149 14.59 -4.11 -18.39
C GLU A 149 14.78 -5.07 -17.19
N GLU A 150 16.01 -5.15 -16.68
CA GLU A 150 16.34 -5.94 -15.48
C GLU A 150 15.53 -5.47 -14.25
N GLN A 151 15.30 -4.16 -14.12
CA GLN A 151 14.49 -3.61 -13.04
C GLN A 151 13.03 -4.05 -13.12
N GLN A 152 12.45 -4.22 -14.32
CA GLN A 152 11.09 -4.71 -14.46
C GLN A 152 10.97 -6.16 -14.00
N ILE A 153 11.97 -6.98 -14.30
CA ILE A 153 12.05 -8.38 -13.82
C ILE A 153 12.21 -8.39 -12.30
N ILE A 154 13.14 -7.62 -11.75
CA ILE A 154 13.43 -7.60 -10.31
C ILE A 154 12.26 -7.06 -9.48
N GLN A 155 11.54 -6.05 -9.99
CA GLN A 155 10.34 -5.54 -9.32
C GLN A 155 9.18 -6.54 -9.36
N GLY A 156 9.19 -7.49 -10.30
CA GLY A 156 8.22 -8.56 -10.40
C GLY A 156 8.57 -9.80 -9.58
N LEU A 157 9.71 -9.82 -8.88
CA LEU A 157 10.11 -10.93 -8.02
C LEU A 157 9.11 -11.10 -6.87
N PRO A 158 8.87 -12.34 -6.42
CA PRO A 158 8.07 -12.57 -5.24
C PRO A 158 8.67 -11.84 -4.03
N THR A 159 7.84 -11.04 -3.37
CA THR A 159 8.24 -10.36 -2.14
C THR A 159 7.31 -10.78 -1.02
N PHE A 160 7.84 -10.81 0.20
CA PHE A 160 7.08 -11.08 1.42
C PHE A 160 6.03 -9.99 1.71
N GLU A 161 6.05 -8.89 0.96
CA GLU A 161 5.11 -7.78 1.06
C GLU A 161 3.77 -8.05 0.34
N GLU A 162 3.66 -9.13 -0.46
CA GLU A 162 2.51 -9.42 -1.31
C GLU A 162 2.01 -10.87 -1.15
N SER A 163 0.69 -11.09 -1.25
CA SER A 163 0.05 -12.42 -1.19
C SER A 163 -0.15 -13.05 -2.57
N ASP A 164 0.82 -12.90 -3.47
CA ASP A 164 0.73 -13.50 -4.80
C ASP A 164 1.08 -15.01 -4.78
N LYS A 165 0.63 -15.75 -5.80
CA LYS A 165 0.84 -17.21 -5.90
C LYS A 165 2.32 -17.58 -5.91
N ARG A 166 3.17 -16.76 -6.52
CA ARG A 166 4.61 -17.03 -6.64
C ARG A 166 5.30 -16.81 -5.29
N THR A 167 4.86 -15.82 -4.50
CA THR A 167 5.32 -15.63 -3.13
C THR A 167 4.99 -16.87 -2.30
N GLN A 168 3.77 -17.40 -2.40
CA GLN A 168 3.39 -18.62 -1.69
C GLN A 168 4.22 -19.85 -2.11
N GLU A 169 4.44 -20.04 -3.42
CA GLU A 169 5.28 -21.12 -3.95
C GLU A 169 6.73 -21.00 -3.44
N TRP A 170 7.30 -19.80 -3.47
CA TRP A 170 8.65 -19.55 -2.99
C TRP A 170 8.80 -19.73 -1.48
N LEU A 171 7.83 -19.25 -0.70
CA LEU A 171 7.78 -19.44 0.75
C LEU A 171 7.78 -20.92 1.12
N GLN A 172 7.00 -21.74 0.41
CA GLN A 172 6.97 -23.18 0.62
C GLN A 172 8.34 -23.79 0.34
N VAL A 173 9.00 -23.43 -0.76
CA VAL A 173 10.34 -23.93 -1.09
C VAL A 173 11.35 -23.52 -0.02
N LEU A 174 11.38 -22.26 0.40
CA LEU A 174 12.27 -21.78 1.47
C LEU A 174 12.05 -22.51 2.79
N ARG A 175 10.80 -22.80 3.13
CA ARG A 175 10.46 -23.57 4.33
C ARG A 175 10.96 -25.01 4.23
N GLU A 176 10.73 -25.68 3.10
CA GLU A 176 11.21 -27.06 2.87
C GLU A 176 12.74 -27.14 2.94
N ILE A 177 13.45 -26.11 2.43
CA ILE A 177 14.91 -25.97 2.53
C ILE A 177 15.35 -25.83 3.99
N ARG A 178 14.73 -24.92 4.75
CA ARG A 178 15.08 -24.69 6.16
C ARG A 178 14.86 -25.91 7.04
N GLU A 179 13.79 -26.65 6.81
CA GLU A 179 13.50 -27.91 7.52
C GLU A 179 14.58 -28.98 7.25
N ARG A 180 15.31 -28.89 6.12
CA ARG A 180 16.29 -29.87 5.64
C ARG A 180 17.72 -29.33 5.60
N ILE A 181 17.99 -28.16 6.17
CA ILE A 181 19.29 -27.46 6.02
C ILE A 181 20.50 -28.27 6.54
N ASN A 182 20.26 -29.29 7.37
CA ASN A 182 21.27 -30.20 7.90
C ASN A 182 21.34 -31.55 7.15
N GLU A 183 20.50 -31.78 6.14
CA GLU A 183 20.49 -32.99 5.32
C GLU A 183 21.58 -32.92 4.23
N PRO A 184 22.19 -34.06 3.86
CA PRO A 184 23.17 -34.11 2.77
C PRO A 184 22.59 -33.59 1.45
N VAL A 185 23.36 -32.75 0.77
CA VAL A 185 22.92 -32.12 -0.48
C VAL A 185 22.69 -33.11 -1.63
N ASP A 186 23.29 -34.30 -1.56
CA ASP A 186 23.14 -35.38 -2.54
C ASP A 186 21.92 -36.28 -2.31
N SER A 187 21.15 -36.04 -1.24
CA SER A 187 19.93 -36.79 -0.95
C SER A 187 18.86 -36.57 -2.03
N PRO A 188 18.02 -37.58 -2.34
CA PRO A 188 16.95 -37.45 -3.34
C PRO A 188 16.00 -36.28 -3.06
N GLU A 189 15.66 -36.06 -1.79
CA GLU A 189 14.74 -35.01 -1.35
C GLU A 189 15.34 -33.61 -1.55
N VAL A 190 16.61 -33.41 -1.20
CA VAL A 190 17.32 -32.13 -1.42
C VAL A 190 17.55 -31.87 -2.90
N GLN A 191 17.80 -32.90 -3.70
CA GLN A 191 17.95 -32.75 -5.15
C GLN A 191 16.63 -32.39 -5.86
N GLN A 192 15.48 -32.86 -5.36
CA GLN A 192 14.17 -32.37 -5.83
C GLN A 192 13.95 -30.90 -5.44
N LEU A 193 14.43 -30.47 -4.29
CA LEU A 193 14.40 -29.04 -3.91
C LEU A 193 15.32 -28.20 -4.79
N ALA A 194 16.51 -28.68 -5.12
CA ALA A 194 17.42 -28.02 -6.05
C ALA A 194 16.78 -27.83 -7.42
N GLU A 195 16.13 -28.86 -7.98
CA GLU A 195 15.35 -28.75 -9.21
C GLU A 195 14.26 -27.67 -9.13
N LYS A 196 13.47 -27.64 -8.04
CA LYS A 196 12.45 -26.61 -7.82
C LYS A 196 13.06 -25.20 -7.76
N VAL A 197 14.18 -25.01 -7.06
CA VAL A 197 14.87 -23.71 -6.95
C VAL A 197 15.38 -23.25 -8.30
N VAL A 198 16.02 -24.13 -9.07
CA VAL A 198 16.52 -23.83 -10.41
C VAL A 198 15.35 -23.48 -11.34
N GLY A 199 14.32 -24.33 -11.39
CA GLY A 199 13.15 -24.11 -12.25
C GLY A 199 12.39 -22.83 -11.90
N PHE A 200 12.26 -22.53 -10.60
CA PHE A 200 11.68 -21.27 -10.13
C PHE A 200 12.51 -20.06 -10.56
N SER A 201 13.83 -20.12 -10.37
CA SER A 201 14.74 -19.02 -10.73
C SER A 201 14.74 -18.77 -12.23
N MET A 202 14.85 -19.81 -13.06
CA MET A 202 14.79 -19.69 -14.51
C MET A 202 13.47 -19.08 -14.98
N HIS A 203 12.34 -19.56 -14.44
CA HIS A 203 11.03 -19.03 -14.80
C HIS A 203 10.88 -17.54 -14.44
N VAL A 204 11.27 -17.17 -13.23
CA VAL A 204 11.10 -15.81 -12.71
C VAL A 204 12.03 -14.81 -13.40
N PHE A 205 13.25 -15.22 -13.72
CA PHE A 205 14.24 -14.39 -14.41
C PHE A 205 14.21 -14.54 -15.93
N GLN A 206 13.17 -15.18 -16.50
CA GLN A 206 12.98 -15.34 -17.95
C GLN A 206 14.17 -16.01 -18.65
N GLU A 207 14.74 -17.05 -18.04
CA GLU A 207 15.90 -17.79 -18.52
C GLU A 207 17.20 -16.95 -18.59
N ASP A 208 17.25 -15.77 -17.95
CA ASP A 208 18.45 -14.93 -17.90
C ASP A 208 19.38 -15.35 -16.74
N GLU A 209 20.25 -16.33 -17.02
CA GLU A 209 21.25 -16.81 -16.07
C GLU A 209 22.22 -15.73 -15.57
N GLN A 210 22.55 -14.74 -16.41
CA GLN A 210 23.44 -13.65 -16.00
C GLN A 210 22.77 -12.77 -14.96
N LEU A 211 21.48 -12.49 -15.16
CA LEU A 211 20.68 -11.72 -14.22
C LEU A 211 20.43 -12.50 -12.91
N ILE A 212 20.20 -13.81 -12.98
CA ILE A 212 20.08 -14.68 -11.78
C ILE A 212 21.35 -14.55 -10.93
N ASN A 213 22.51 -14.81 -11.52
CA ASN A 213 23.80 -14.76 -10.83
C ASN A 213 24.09 -13.36 -10.25
N LYS A 214 23.84 -12.31 -11.04
CA LYS A 214 24.00 -10.92 -10.62
C LYS A 214 23.10 -10.58 -9.43
N TYR A 215 21.84 -10.99 -9.47
CA TYR A 215 20.89 -10.77 -8.38
C TYR A 215 21.31 -11.52 -7.12
N TRP A 216 21.65 -12.80 -7.26
CA TRP A 216 22.05 -13.69 -6.16
C TRP A 216 23.26 -13.14 -5.39
N GLU A 217 24.29 -12.68 -6.10
CA GLU A 217 25.48 -12.08 -5.48
C GLU A 217 25.19 -10.76 -4.76
N LEU A 218 24.28 -9.94 -5.27
CA LEU A 218 23.94 -8.64 -4.67
C LEU A 218 23.13 -8.78 -3.38
N ILE A 219 22.27 -9.80 -3.29
CA ILE A 219 21.43 -10.04 -2.10
C ILE A 219 22.17 -10.82 -1.00
N ARG A 220 23.33 -11.42 -1.31
CA ARG A 220 24.16 -12.15 -0.34
C ARG A 220 24.50 -11.22 0.84
N PRO A 221 24.10 -11.59 2.08
CA PRO A 221 24.46 -10.82 3.27
C PRO A 221 25.91 -11.10 3.68
N GLU A 222 26.60 -10.07 4.16
CA GLU A 222 27.90 -10.26 4.83
C GLU A 222 27.72 -11.00 6.17
N GLU A 223 28.80 -11.57 6.71
CA GLU A 223 28.75 -12.31 7.97
C GLU A 223 28.30 -11.41 9.13
N GLY A 224 27.16 -11.74 9.75
CA GLY A 224 26.52 -10.92 10.78
C GLY A 224 25.64 -9.78 10.25
N GLU A 225 25.49 -9.62 8.93
CA GLU A 225 24.51 -8.72 8.33
C GLU A 225 23.11 -9.35 8.36
N ILE A 226 22.09 -8.50 8.49
CA ILE A 226 20.69 -8.94 8.33
C ILE A 226 20.46 -9.26 6.86
N ALA A 227 19.81 -10.40 6.59
CA ALA A 227 19.44 -10.80 5.24
C ALA A 227 18.74 -9.66 4.47
N LYS A 228 19.24 -9.36 3.27
CA LYS A 228 18.67 -8.31 2.39
C LYS A 228 17.31 -8.75 1.82
N VAL A 229 17.12 -10.05 1.68
CA VAL A 229 15.86 -10.71 1.32
C VAL A 229 15.50 -11.66 2.46
N TYR A 230 14.28 -11.55 2.98
CA TYR A 230 13.85 -12.35 4.11
C TYR A 230 13.91 -13.85 3.77
N GLY A 231 14.39 -14.67 4.71
CA GLY A 231 14.56 -16.11 4.50
C GLY A 231 15.85 -16.52 3.79
N LEU A 232 16.64 -15.57 3.28
CA LEU A 232 17.93 -15.80 2.62
C LEU A 232 19.09 -15.22 3.47
N ASP A 233 19.23 -15.76 4.67
CA ASP A 233 20.42 -15.53 5.50
C ASP A 233 21.66 -16.26 4.93
N SER A 234 22.85 -15.95 5.46
CA SER A 234 24.11 -16.49 4.96
C SER A 234 24.15 -18.03 4.98
N GLU A 235 23.54 -18.67 5.99
CA GLU A 235 23.48 -20.13 6.12
C GLU A 235 22.56 -20.74 5.05
N THR A 236 21.35 -20.20 4.91
CA THR A 236 20.37 -20.66 3.92
C THR A 236 20.90 -20.49 2.50
N MET A 237 21.49 -19.33 2.18
CA MET A 237 22.05 -19.09 0.85
C MET A 237 23.21 -20.04 0.54
N LYS A 238 24.11 -20.29 1.50
CA LYS A 238 25.20 -21.24 1.33
C LYS A 238 24.68 -22.65 1.06
N TYR A 239 23.66 -23.09 1.79
CA TYR A 239 23.06 -24.41 1.57
C TYR A 239 22.40 -24.52 0.18
N ILE A 240 21.74 -23.44 -0.28
CA ILE A 240 21.18 -23.36 -1.63
C ILE A 240 22.29 -23.44 -2.70
N ASP A 241 23.41 -22.72 -2.51
CA ASP A 241 24.55 -22.80 -3.43
C ASP A 241 25.04 -24.25 -3.58
N GLU A 242 25.27 -24.94 -2.46
CA GLU A 242 25.80 -26.31 -2.44
C GLU A 242 24.84 -27.31 -3.10
N MET A 243 23.53 -27.22 -2.82
CA MET A 243 22.55 -28.14 -3.41
C MET A 243 22.32 -27.91 -4.91
N VAL A 244 22.33 -26.64 -5.35
CA VAL A 244 22.17 -26.27 -6.76
C VAL A 244 23.42 -26.63 -7.56
N GLU A 245 24.62 -26.39 -7.00
CA GLU A 245 25.87 -26.77 -7.66
C GLU A 245 25.95 -28.30 -7.88
N TYR A 246 25.55 -29.09 -6.88
CA TYR A 246 25.49 -30.54 -7.03
C TYR A 246 24.48 -30.97 -8.11
N TYR A 247 23.29 -30.36 -8.11
CA TYR A 247 22.23 -30.65 -9.08
C TYR A 247 22.67 -30.38 -10.51
N LEU A 248 23.26 -29.21 -10.78
CA LEU A 248 23.70 -28.82 -12.11
C LEU A 248 24.82 -29.72 -12.64
N LYS A 249 25.82 -30.06 -11.79
CA LYS A 249 26.87 -31.01 -12.18
C LYS A 249 26.30 -32.37 -12.59
N LYS A 250 25.29 -32.85 -11.86
CA LYS A 250 24.64 -34.13 -12.15
C LYS A 250 23.83 -34.10 -13.45
N GLU A 251 23.28 -32.95 -13.85
CA GLU A 251 22.60 -32.78 -15.14
C GLU A 251 23.59 -32.68 -16.30
N GLU A 252 24.77 -32.06 -16.10
CA GLU A 252 25.84 -32.01 -17.12
C GLU A 252 26.46 -33.39 -17.41
N ASP A 253 26.48 -34.29 -16.41
CA ASP A 253 27.02 -35.65 -16.52
C ASP A 253 26.04 -36.69 -17.13
N LYS A 254 24.80 -36.29 -17.49
CA LYS A 254 23.76 -37.16 -18.08
C LYS A 254 23.72 -37.11 -19.61
#